data_AF-A0A8H4XQA0-F1
#
_entry.id   AF-A0A8H4XQA0-F1
#
_cell.length_a   1.000
_cell.length_b   1.000
_cell.length_c   1.000
_cell.angle_alpha   90.00
_cell.angle_beta   90.00
_cell.angle_gamma   90.00
#
_symmetry.space_group_name_H-M   'P 1'
#
loop_
_entity.id
_entity.type
_entity.pdbx_description
1 polymer ?
#
loop_
_entity_poly.entity_id
_entity_poly.type
_entity_poly.pdbx_seq_one_letter_code
_entity_poly.pdbx_strand_id
1 'polypeptide(L)'
;ERICRYLVGADGGRSAVRKNLGIHLEGYTFEGFQFVAVNFQYPLSAMGWKAANFIVDPVDWGVVVKRGKGTSWRFATGVKKSAAQQPTSVDEATVQLVKDRLRRILPGDTSEIQYEAMAPYIVHQRCATRFQDGNVLLAGDAAH
;
A
#
# COMPACT_ATOMS: atom_id res chain seq x y z
N GLU A 1 12.88 -27.74 22.54
CA GLU A 1 11.58 -27.92 21.87
C GLU A 1 10.56 -26.97 22.48
N ARG A 2 9.67 -26.35 21.70
CA ARG A 2 8.57 -25.52 22.23
C ARG A 2 7.26 -26.19 21.87
N ILE A 3 6.40 -26.42 22.87
CA ILE A 3 5.11 -27.09 22.71
C ILE A 3 4.01 -26.11 23.17
N CYS A 4 2.90 -26.09 22.47
CA CYS A 4 1.73 -25.28 22.81
C CYS A 4 0.45 -26.05 22.49
N ARG A 5 -0.67 -25.69 23.15
CA ARG A 5 -1.99 -26.29 22.83
C ARG A 5 -2.58 -25.70 21.56
N TYR A 6 -2.30 -24.42 21.28
CA TYR A 6 -2.74 -23.68 20.11
C TYR A 6 -1.61 -22.80 19.57
N LEU A 7 -1.62 -22.57 18.26
CA LEU A 7 -0.71 -21.67 17.56
C LEU A 7 -1.51 -20.68 16.71
N VAL A 8 -1.15 -19.40 16.74
CA VAL A 8 -1.71 -18.37 15.84
C VAL A 8 -0.62 -17.89 14.88
N GLY A 9 -0.77 -18.22 13.60
CA GLY A 9 0.03 -17.68 12.50
C GLY A 9 -0.43 -16.26 12.16
N ALA A 10 0.25 -15.28 12.75
CA ALA A 10 0.12 -13.85 12.44
C ALA A 10 1.41 -13.29 11.84
N ASP A 11 2.11 -14.12 11.06
CA ASP A 11 3.47 -13.90 10.54
C ASP A 11 3.50 -13.27 9.13
N GLY A 12 2.42 -12.58 8.75
CA GLY A 12 2.36 -11.71 7.57
C GLY A 12 2.06 -12.41 6.23
N GLY A 13 2.00 -11.64 5.13
CA GLY A 13 1.66 -12.15 3.79
C GLY A 13 2.52 -13.30 3.28
N ARG A 14 3.76 -13.43 3.78
CA ARG A 14 4.70 -14.51 3.42
C ARG A 14 4.69 -15.69 4.40
N SER A 15 3.69 -15.75 5.29
CA SER A 15 3.53 -16.69 6.40
C SER A 15 4.13 -18.08 6.14
N ALA A 16 5.08 -18.47 7.00
CA ALA A 16 5.63 -19.81 7.03
C ALA A 16 4.63 -20.78 7.67
N VAL A 17 3.86 -20.34 8.67
CA VAL A 17 2.82 -21.15 9.32
C VAL A 17 1.80 -21.63 8.29
N ARG A 18 1.21 -20.69 7.52
CA ARG A 18 0.24 -21.00 6.46
C ARG A 18 0.81 -22.00 5.44
N LYS A 19 2.05 -21.76 4.97
CA LYS A 19 2.70 -22.60 3.96
C LYS A 19 2.96 -24.03 4.45
N ASN A 20 3.42 -24.18 5.69
CA ASN A 20 3.69 -25.50 6.27
C ASN A 20 2.40 -26.33 6.49
N LEU A 21 1.24 -25.67 6.65
CA LEU A 21 -0.07 -26.33 6.68
C LEU A 21 -0.64 -26.63 5.29
N GLY A 22 0.05 -26.26 4.20
CA GLY A 22 -0.48 -26.41 2.84
C GLY A 22 -1.74 -25.58 2.59
N ILE A 23 -1.89 -24.46 3.30
CA ILE A 23 -3.01 -23.53 3.09
C ILE A 23 -2.60 -22.53 2.00
N HIS A 24 -3.40 -22.46 0.94
CA HIS A 24 -3.14 -21.55 -0.17
C HIS A 24 -3.92 -20.25 -0.02
N LEU A 25 -3.37 -19.17 -0.57
CA LEU A 25 -4.08 -17.91 -0.75
C LEU A 25 -4.69 -17.88 -2.15
N GLU A 26 -6.02 -17.87 -2.23
CA GLU A 26 -6.77 -17.71 -3.47
C GLU A 26 -7.12 -16.24 -3.72
N GLY A 27 -7.30 -15.87 -4.99
CA GLY A 27 -7.60 -14.51 -5.41
C GLY A 27 -6.63 -14.04 -6.49
N TYR A 28 -6.40 -12.73 -6.58
CA TYR A 28 -5.63 -12.14 -7.67
C TYR A 28 -4.66 -11.04 -7.20
N THR A 29 -3.73 -10.73 -8.10
CA THR A 29 -2.84 -9.58 -7.98
C THR A 29 -3.34 -8.50 -8.95
N PHE A 30 -3.27 -7.24 -8.57
CA PHE A 30 -3.57 -6.13 -9.49
C PHE A 30 -2.40 -5.92 -10.45
N GLU A 31 -2.28 -6.78 -11.46
CA GLU A 31 -1.10 -6.82 -12.34
C GLU A 31 -1.00 -5.62 -13.29
N GLY A 32 -2.12 -5.01 -13.67
CA GLY A 32 -2.17 -3.85 -14.57
C GLY A 32 -1.62 -2.56 -13.96
N PHE A 33 -1.33 -2.54 -12.65
CA PHE A 33 -0.85 -1.35 -11.94
C PHE A 33 0.41 -1.64 -11.11
N GLN A 34 1.33 -0.69 -11.12
CA GLN A 34 2.34 -0.52 -10.08
C GLN A 34 1.79 0.52 -9.09
N PHE A 35 1.57 0.11 -7.85
CA PHE A 35 1.15 1.07 -6.84
C PHE A 35 2.37 1.75 -6.25
N VAL A 36 2.23 3.04 -5.94
CA VAL A 36 3.29 3.88 -5.39
C VAL A 36 2.73 4.62 -4.18
N ALA A 37 3.46 4.56 -3.07
CA ALA A 37 3.20 5.34 -1.88
C ALA A 37 4.27 6.43 -1.74
N VAL A 38 3.83 7.69 -1.65
CA VAL A 38 4.69 8.85 -1.43
C VAL A 38 4.39 9.44 -0.07
N ASN A 39 5.40 9.53 0.77
CA ASN A 39 5.34 10.32 2.00
C ASN A 39 5.87 11.72 1.72
N PHE A 40 5.16 12.75 2.18
CA PHE A 40 5.55 14.14 1.98
C PHE A 40 5.06 15.04 3.12
N GLN A 41 5.68 16.21 3.26
CA GLN A 41 5.26 17.27 4.16
C GLN A 41 4.56 18.38 3.38
N TYR A 42 3.35 18.76 3.81
CA TYR A 42 2.58 19.86 3.23
C TYR A 42 1.43 20.29 4.18
N PRO A 43 1.08 21.59 4.30
CA PRO A 43 0.15 22.08 5.33
C PRO A 43 -1.34 21.90 4.98
N LEU A 44 -1.72 20.74 4.40
CA LEU A 44 -3.09 20.47 3.93
C LEU A 44 -4.18 20.64 5.00
N SER A 45 -3.89 20.32 6.27
CA SER A 45 -4.87 20.53 7.36
C SER A 45 -5.22 22.02 7.56
N ALA A 46 -4.25 22.92 7.39
CA ALA A 46 -4.50 24.36 7.44
C ALA A 46 -5.32 24.83 6.23
N MET A 47 -5.25 24.10 5.12
CA MET A 47 -6.04 24.29 3.90
C MET A 47 -7.40 23.56 3.94
N GLY A 48 -7.82 23.06 5.10
CA GLY A 48 -9.15 22.45 5.30
C GLY A 48 -9.25 20.94 5.02
N TRP A 49 -8.17 20.29 4.58
CA TRP A 49 -8.19 18.84 4.29
C TRP A 49 -8.33 18.02 5.57
N LYS A 50 -9.13 16.95 5.49
CA LYS A 50 -9.34 16.00 6.58
C LYS A 50 -8.25 14.95 6.61
N ALA A 51 -8.25 14.09 7.63
CA ALA A 51 -7.21 13.09 7.83
C ALA A 51 -7.15 12.01 6.72
N ALA A 52 -8.25 11.79 5.99
CA ALA A 52 -8.31 10.86 4.87
C ALA A 52 -9.16 11.46 3.76
N ASN A 53 -8.63 11.45 2.53
CA ASN A 53 -9.27 12.06 1.36
C ASN A 53 -9.07 11.11 0.18
N PHE A 54 -10.17 10.71 -0.44
CA PHE A 54 -10.18 9.84 -1.62
C PHE A 54 -10.35 10.73 -2.85
N ILE A 55 -9.36 10.72 -3.73
CA ILE A 55 -9.37 11.47 -4.98
C ILE A 55 -9.95 10.56 -6.05
N VAL A 56 -11.13 10.93 -6.55
CA VAL A 56 -11.85 10.18 -7.58
C VAL A 56 -11.67 10.92 -8.90
N ASP A 57 -10.76 10.41 -9.73
CA ASP A 57 -10.42 10.98 -11.03
C ASP A 57 -9.98 9.86 -12.00
N PRO A 58 -10.32 9.90 -13.29
CA PRO A 58 -9.91 8.84 -14.24
C PRO A 58 -8.39 8.69 -14.41
N VAL A 59 -7.59 9.71 -14.09
CA VAL A 59 -6.14 9.77 -14.33
C VAL A 59 -5.35 9.97 -13.03
N ASP A 60 -5.80 10.90 -12.18
CA ASP A 60 -5.07 11.40 -11.00
C ASP A 60 -5.65 10.89 -9.67
N TRP A 61 -6.38 9.77 -9.73
CA TRP A 61 -6.94 9.13 -8.54
C TRP A 61 -5.87 8.73 -7.52
N GLY A 62 -6.31 8.61 -6.28
CA GLY A 62 -5.49 8.08 -5.19
C GLY A 62 -6.05 8.43 -3.84
N VAL A 63 -5.28 8.14 -2.81
CA VAL A 63 -5.67 8.40 -1.42
C VAL A 63 -4.62 9.29 -0.78
N VAL A 64 -5.05 10.44 -0.25
CA VAL A 64 -4.21 11.36 0.53
C VAL A 64 -4.61 11.25 2.00
N VAL A 65 -3.73 10.68 2.82
CA VAL A 65 -3.97 10.41 4.25
C VAL A 65 -2.91 11.04 5.13
N LYS A 66 -3.34 11.54 6.28
CA LYS A 66 -2.46 12.16 7.27
C LYS A 66 -1.64 11.10 8.00
N ARG A 67 -0.34 11.32 8.12
CA ARG A 67 0.59 10.46 8.86
C ARG A 67 0.91 11.07 10.21
N GLY A 68 0.04 10.84 11.18
CA GLY A 68 0.24 11.30 12.56
C GLY A 68 0.05 12.82 12.73
N LYS A 69 0.90 13.44 13.56
CA LYS A 69 0.80 14.88 13.90
C LYS A 69 1.56 15.75 12.87
N GLY A 70 1.24 17.04 12.86
CA GLY A 70 1.90 18.02 11.99
C GLY A 70 1.43 17.97 10.55
N THR A 71 2.37 18.10 9.62
CA THR A 71 2.15 18.27 8.18
C THR A 71 2.53 17.04 7.35
N SER A 72 2.71 15.88 7.98
CA SER A 72 3.09 14.65 7.26
C SER A 72 1.87 13.98 6.64
N TRP A 73 1.99 13.61 5.37
CA TRP A 73 0.94 12.96 4.58
C TRP A 73 1.51 11.80 3.77
N ARG A 74 0.62 10.91 3.34
CA ARG A 74 0.89 9.90 2.32
C ARG A 74 -0.10 10.05 1.18
N PHE A 75 0.43 10.02 -0.04
CA PHE A 75 -0.34 9.80 -1.24
C PHE A 75 -0.08 8.39 -1.76
N ALA A 76 -1.15 7.63 -1.97
CA ALA A 76 -1.10 6.29 -2.56
C ALA A 76 -1.90 6.27 -3.85
N THR A 77 -1.26 5.88 -4.96
CA THR A 77 -1.85 5.84 -6.31
C THR A 77 -1.35 4.61 -7.08
N GLY A 78 -2.05 4.23 -8.14
CA GLY A 78 -1.56 3.28 -9.14
C GLY A 78 -1.06 3.98 -10.41
N VAL A 79 0.01 3.45 -10.98
CA VAL A 79 0.52 3.80 -12.31
C VAL A 79 0.36 2.57 -13.20
N LYS A 80 -0.20 2.74 -14.40
CA LYS A 80 -0.35 1.61 -15.34
C LYS A 80 1.04 1.06 -15.66
N LYS A 81 1.23 -0.25 -15.50
CA LYS A 81 2.51 -0.87 -15.84
C LYS A 81 2.74 -0.82 -17.34
N SER A 82 3.93 -0.41 -17.75
CA SER A 82 4.45 -0.76 -19.07
C SER A 82 5.09 -2.15 -19.00
N ALA A 83 5.15 -2.87 -20.12
CA ALA A 83 5.66 -4.25 -20.17
C ALA A 83 7.10 -4.43 -19.67
N ALA A 84 7.87 -3.34 -19.53
CA ALA A 84 9.28 -3.35 -19.12
C ALA A 84 9.52 -3.03 -17.63
N GLN A 85 8.48 -2.71 -16.84
CA GLN A 85 8.67 -2.26 -15.46
C GLN A 85 8.89 -3.42 -14.48
N GLN A 86 10.06 -3.40 -13.83
CA GLN A 86 10.36 -4.30 -12.72
C GLN A 86 9.48 -3.96 -11.49
N PRO A 87 8.88 -4.95 -10.81
CA PRO A 87 7.93 -4.68 -9.73
C PRO A 87 8.53 -4.00 -8.49
N THR A 88 9.86 -4.01 -8.36
CA THR A 88 10.59 -3.68 -7.13
C THR A 88 11.22 -2.29 -7.13
N SER A 89 11.21 -1.57 -8.26
CA SER A 89 11.77 -0.23 -8.37
C SER A 89 10.77 0.74 -9.01
N VAL A 90 10.84 2.01 -8.60
CA VAL A 90 10.13 3.11 -9.25
C VAL A 90 11.15 3.79 -10.14
N ASP A 91 10.92 3.77 -11.45
CA ASP A 91 11.78 4.51 -12.39
C ASP A 91 11.57 6.03 -12.27
N GLU A 92 12.54 6.81 -12.74
CA GLU A 92 12.48 8.28 -12.65
C GLU A 92 11.24 8.86 -13.34
N ALA A 93 10.79 8.25 -14.42
CA ALA A 93 9.57 8.65 -15.13
C ALA A 93 8.33 8.50 -14.24
N THR A 94 8.23 7.39 -13.50
CA THR A 94 7.14 7.13 -12.55
C THR A 94 7.25 8.06 -11.34
N VAL A 95 8.46 8.33 -10.84
CA VAL A 95 8.66 9.35 -9.79
C VAL A 95 8.12 10.69 -10.24
N GLN A 96 8.51 11.15 -11.43
CA GLN A 96 8.08 12.44 -11.95
C GLN A 96 6.57 12.49 -12.18
N LEU A 97 5.99 11.43 -12.78
CA LEU A 97 4.56 11.31 -12.99
C LEU A 97 3.78 11.47 -11.68
N VAL A 98 4.19 10.78 -10.61
CA VAL A 98 3.50 10.84 -9.32
C VAL A 98 3.65 12.23 -8.66
N LYS A 99 4.82 12.88 -8.81
CA LYS A 99 5.00 14.26 -8.35
C LYS A 99 4.09 15.23 -9.13
N ASP A 100 3.99 15.07 -10.44
CA ASP A 100 3.13 15.92 -11.28
C ASP A 100 1.65 15.72 -10.93
N ARG A 101 1.22 14.48 -10.66
CA ARG A 101 -0.12 14.20 -10.11
C ARG A 101 -0.37 14.95 -8.81
N LEU A 102 0.56 14.84 -7.86
CA LEU A 102 0.46 15.55 -6.58
C LEU A 102 0.31 17.07 -6.78
N ARG A 103 1.09 17.66 -7.69
CA ARG A 103 0.98 19.10 -7.98
C ARG A 103 -0.37 19.50 -8.61
N ARG A 104 -1.01 18.60 -9.36
CA ARG A 104 -2.35 18.86 -9.93
C ARG A 104 -3.48 18.74 -8.92
N ILE A 105 -3.38 17.78 -7.98
CA ILE A 105 -4.47 17.49 -7.03
C ILE A 105 -4.40 18.35 -5.76
N LEU A 106 -3.21 18.81 -5.36
CA LEU A 106 -3.04 19.55 -4.11
C LEU A 106 -3.25 21.05 -4.33
N PRO A 107 -3.92 21.74 -3.40
CA PRO A 107 -4.12 23.18 -3.49
C PRO A 107 -2.85 23.95 -3.10
N GLY A 108 -2.79 25.24 -3.42
CA GLY A 108 -1.74 26.16 -2.95
C GLY A 108 -0.44 26.06 -3.75
N ASP A 109 0.64 26.59 -3.16
CA ASP A 109 1.97 26.54 -3.77
C ASP A 109 2.62 25.17 -3.58
N THR A 110 2.48 24.33 -4.59
CA THR A 110 3.00 22.96 -4.58
C THR A 110 4.53 22.88 -4.71
N SER A 111 5.23 24.01 -4.85
CA SER A 111 6.69 24.05 -4.74
C SER A 111 7.18 23.86 -3.30
N GLU A 112 6.33 24.08 -2.29
CA GLU A 112 6.65 23.88 -0.87
C GLU A 112 6.60 22.41 -0.44
N ILE A 113 6.15 21.50 -1.31
CA ILE A 113 6.05 20.06 -0.98
C ILE A 113 7.45 19.49 -0.72
N GLN A 114 7.68 18.97 0.48
CA GLN A 114 8.91 18.25 0.81
C GLN A 114 8.67 16.74 0.73
N TYR A 115 9.28 16.08 -0.24
CA TYR A 115 9.17 14.64 -0.43
C TYR A 115 10.10 13.89 0.52
N GLU A 116 9.58 12.94 1.29
CA GLU A 116 10.36 12.17 2.27
C GLU A 116 10.78 10.80 1.74
N ALA A 117 9.81 10.07 1.16
CA ALA A 117 10.04 8.71 0.67
C ALA A 117 9.03 8.36 -0.41
N MET A 118 9.45 7.58 -1.40
CA MET A 118 8.59 7.01 -2.43
C MET A 118 8.92 5.53 -2.58
N ALA A 119 7.93 4.66 -2.45
CA ALA A 119 8.12 3.22 -2.51
C ALA A 119 7.05 2.55 -3.38
N PRO A 120 7.44 1.60 -4.25
CA PRO A 120 6.48 0.79 -4.96
C PRO A 120 5.89 -0.27 -4.03
N TYR A 121 4.67 -0.69 -4.30
CA TYR A 121 4.08 -1.86 -3.66
C TYR A 121 3.13 -2.59 -4.61
N ILE A 122 2.89 -3.86 -4.30
CA ILE A 122 1.97 -4.71 -5.05
C ILE A 122 0.74 -4.90 -4.18
N VAL A 123 -0.44 -4.71 -4.78
CA VAL A 123 -1.71 -4.98 -4.13
C VAL A 123 -2.17 -6.36 -4.55
N HIS A 124 -2.54 -7.15 -3.56
CA HIS A 124 -3.19 -8.44 -3.73
C HIS A 124 -4.59 -8.34 -3.12
N GLN A 125 -5.57 -8.96 -3.77
CA GLN A 125 -6.81 -9.35 -3.10
C GLN A 125 -6.76 -10.86 -3.00
N ARG A 126 -6.32 -11.34 -1.84
CA ARG A 126 -6.12 -12.77 -1.59
C ARG A 126 -6.73 -13.16 -0.26
N CYS A 127 -7.09 -14.43 -0.13
CA CYS A 127 -7.68 -14.97 1.09
C CYS A 127 -7.30 -16.45 1.22
N ALA A 128 -7.01 -16.89 2.43
CA ALA A 128 -6.68 -18.27 2.73
C ALA A 128 -7.91 -19.17 2.50
N THR A 129 -7.71 -20.33 1.89
CA THR A 129 -8.80 -21.30 1.66
C THR A 129 -9.42 -21.82 2.95
N ARG A 130 -8.67 -21.78 4.05
CA ARG A 130 -9.13 -22.03 5.43
C ARG A 130 -8.32 -21.21 6.42
N PHE A 131 -8.96 -20.77 7.50
CA PHE A 131 -8.32 -19.91 8.52
C PHE A 131 -7.86 -20.71 9.75
N GLN A 132 -8.15 -22.01 9.78
CA GLN A 132 -7.80 -22.90 10.88
C GLN A 132 -7.51 -24.31 10.35
N ASP A 133 -6.53 -24.98 10.96
CA ASP A 133 -6.21 -26.39 10.75
C ASP A 133 -5.86 -27.03 12.11
N GLY A 134 -6.76 -27.87 12.64
CA GLY A 134 -6.69 -28.35 14.01
C GLY A 134 -6.61 -27.19 15.02
N ASN A 135 -5.52 -27.15 15.80
CA ASN A 135 -5.27 -26.10 16.80
C ASN A 135 -4.39 -24.95 16.28
N VAL A 136 -4.17 -24.87 14.96
CA VAL A 136 -3.44 -23.76 14.35
C VAL A 136 -4.43 -22.83 13.64
N LEU A 137 -4.39 -21.54 13.98
CA LEU A 137 -5.23 -20.50 13.39
C LEU A 137 -4.37 -19.51 12.60
N LEU A 138 -4.93 -18.87 11.59
CA LEU A 138 -4.30 -17.78 10.83
C LEU A 138 -4.99 -16.46 11.12
N ALA A 139 -4.22 -15.37 11.19
CA ALA A 139 -4.73 -14.02 11.42
C ALA A 139 -3.95 -12.95 10.64
N GLY A 140 -4.61 -11.84 10.32
CA GLY A 140 -4.03 -10.72 9.56
C GLY A 140 -3.59 -11.14 8.16
N ASP A 141 -2.51 -10.56 7.66
CA ASP A 141 -1.98 -10.84 6.32
C ASP A 141 -1.57 -12.31 6.09
N ALA A 142 -1.40 -13.10 7.16
CA ALA A 142 -1.22 -14.54 7.02
C ALA A 142 -2.48 -15.22 6.48
N ALA A 143 -3.66 -14.67 6.77
CA ALA A 143 -4.97 -15.16 6.34
C ALA A 143 -5.53 -14.42 5.12
N HIS A 144 -5.36 -13.09 4.99
CA HIS A 144 -5.91 -12.32 3.87
C HIS A 144 -5.06 -11.08 3.51
#